data_AF-A0A8X6NJK5-F1
#
_entry.id   AF-A0A8X6NJK5-F1
#
_cell.length_a   1.000
_cell.length_b   1.000
_cell.length_c   1.000
_cell.angle_alpha   90.00
_cell.angle_beta   90.00
_cell.angle_gamma   90.00
#
_symmetry.space_group_name_H-M   'P 1'
#
loop_
_entity.id
_entity.type
_entity.pdbx_description
1 polymer ?
#
loop_
_entity_poly.entity_id
_entity_poly.type
_entity_poly.pdbx_seq_one_letter_code
_entity_poly.pdbx_strand_id
1 'polypeptide(L)'
;MNTQTINALITQEFSDEIILAVQGADDDIQKIKSSLQERKHKNKEKYFINDNSGLLMHISFHQNYLKEDICHKTIIIPHSLQKPALQQAYLPHMGIDKTYFILKERFFLGRNVL
;
A
#
# COMPACT_ATOMS: atom_id res chain seq x y z
N MET A 1 -5.51 17.56 -14.01
CA MET A 1 -4.25 16.79 -13.88
C MET A 1 -3.77 16.43 -15.27
N ASN A 2 -2.51 16.72 -15.60
CA ASN A 2 -2.00 16.67 -16.98
C ASN A 2 -1.47 15.26 -17.31
N THR A 3 -1.92 14.68 -18.42
CA THR A 3 -1.64 13.30 -18.86
C THR A 3 -0.14 13.01 -19.02
N GLN A 4 0.68 14.05 -19.20
CA GLN A 4 2.14 13.95 -19.29
C GLN A 4 2.80 13.59 -17.95
N THR A 5 2.21 13.97 -16.81
CA THR A 5 2.73 13.59 -15.48
C THR A 5 2.57 12.09 -15.24
N ILE A 6 1.48 11.49 -15.72
CA ILE A 6 1.17 10.06 -15.58
C ILE A 6 2.11 9.17 -16.42
N ASN A 7 2.62 9.68 -17.54
CA ASN A 7 3.48 8.90 -18.43
C ASN A 7 4.97 8.94 -18.04
N ALA A 8 5.43 9.97 -17.34
CA ALA A 8 6.79 10.01 -16.76
C ALA A 8 6.93 9.08 -15.52
N LEU A 9 5.81 8.60 -15.01
CA LEU A 9 5.64 7.74 -13.83
C LEU A 9 5.87 6.24 -14.11
N ILE A 10 6.16 5.86 -15.36
CA ILE A 10 6.23 4.45 -15.80
C ILE A 10 7.67 3.89 -15.77
N THR A 11 8.69 4.72 -15.56
CA THR A 11 10.09 4.30 -15.57
C THR A 11 10.82 4.37 -14.23
N GLN A 12 10.18 4.91 -13.19
CA GLN A 12 10.70 4.84 -11.82
C GLN A 12 9.81 3.91 -11.02
N GLU A 13 10.44 3.00 -10.27
CA GLU A 13 9.78 2.22 -9.24
C GLU A 13 8.80 3.09 -8.46
N PHE A 14 7.63 2.56 -8.07
CA PHE A 14 6.70 3.27 -7.18
C PHE A 14 7.46 3.79 -5.96
N SER A 15 7.86 5.06 -6.02
CA SER A 15 8.60 5.69 -4.95
C SER A 15 7.61 6.03 -3.84
N ASP A 16 8.11 6.07 -2.62
CA ASP A 16 7.28 6.43 -1.47
C ASP A 16 6.67 7.83 -1.64
N GLU A 17 7.34 8.74 -2.36
CA GLU A 17 6.87 10.08 -2.70
C GLU A 17 5.64 10.07 -3.61
N ILE A 18 5.68 9.24 -4.66
CA ILE A 18 4.55 9.07 -5.60
C ILE A 18 3.35 8.51 -4.85
N ILE A 19 3.58 7.47 -4.05
CA ILE A 19 2.52 6.82 -3.29
C ILE A 19 1.93 7.83 -2.30
N LEU A 20 2.77 8.60 -1.60
CA LEU A 20 2.33 9.62 -0.65
C LEU A 20 1.47 10.69 -1.33
N ALA A 21 1.89 11.19 -2.48
CA ALA A 21 1.15 12.18 -3.24
C ALA A 21 -0.23 11.64 -3.65
N VAL A 22 -0.30 10.40 -4.15
CA VAL A 22 -1.57 9.79 -4.56
C VAL A 22 -2.45 9.46 -3.35
N GLN A 23 -1.87 9.00 -2.24
CA GLN A 23 -2.59 8.87 -0.96
C GLN A 23 -3.16 10.22 -0.49
N GLY A 24 -2.49 11.32 -0.80
CA GLY A 24 -2.95 12.69 -0.51
C GLY A 24 -4.22 13.09 -1.28
N ALA A 25 -4.41 12.55 -2.49
CA ALA A 25 -5.51 12.87 -3.38
C ALA A 25 -6.63 11.81 -3.41
N ASP A 26 -6.47 10.71 -2.68
CA ASP A 26 -7.42 9.60 -2.62
C ASP A 26 -8.38 9.80 -1.43
N ASP A 27 -9.65 10.09 -1.72
CA ASP A 27 -10.66 10.44 -0.73
C ASP A 27 -10.87 9.35 0.34
N ASP A 28 -10.78 8.08 -0.07
CA ASP A 28 -11.03 6.94 0.82
C ASP A 28 -9.85 6.73 1.78
N ILE A 29 -8.64 6.91 1.27
CA ILE A 29 -7.43 6.96 2.10
C ILE A 29 -7.48 8.15 3.06
N GLN A 30 -7.93 9.32 2.62
CA GLN A 30 -8.08 10.48 3.51
C GLN A 30 -9.10 10.22 4.62
N LYS A 31 -10.24 9.57 4.34
CA LYS A 31 -11.19 9.15 5.38
C LYS A 31 -10.54 8.23 6.43
N ILE A 32 -9.69 7.29 6.00
CA ILE A 32 -8.95 6.41 6.91
C ILE A 32 -7.97 7.23 7.77
N LYS A 33 -7.20 8.15 7.15
CA LYS A 33 -6.26 9.02 7.87
C LYS A 33 -6.97 9.88 8.92
N SER A 34 -8.12 10.47 8.58
CA SER A 34 -8.93 11.27 9.51
C SER A 34 -9.45 10.42 10.67
N SER A 35 -9.99 9.22 10.39
CA SER A 35 -10.44 8.30 11.44
C SER A 35 -9.32 7.91 12.41
N LEU A 36 -8.09 7.72 11.92
CA LEU A 36 -6.92 7.42 12.76
C LEU A 36 -6.59 8.58 13.71
N GLN A 37 -6.72 9.82 13.25
CA GLN A 37 -6.47 11.01 14.06
C GLN A 37 -7.55 11.25 15.13
N GLU A 38 -8.81 10.93 14.81
CA GLU A 38 -9.95 11.02 15.74
C GLU A 38 -9.90 9.93 16.81
N ARG A 39 -9.43 8.74 16.44
CA ARG A 39 -9.35 7.56 17.31
C ARG A 39 -7.96 7.37 17.87
N LYS A 40 -7.46 8.37 18.60
CA LYS A 40 -6.12 8.36 19.25
C LYS A 40 -5.79 7.12 20.11
N HIS A 41 -6.76 6.24 20.42
CA HIS A 41 -6.58 5.14 21.37
C HIS A 41 -7.33 3.83 21.01
N LYS A 42 -7.33 3.38 19.75
CA LYS A 42 -7.73 1.99 19.43
C LYS A 42 -6.58 1.18 18.85
N ASN A 43 -5.82 0.54 19.75
CA ASN A 43 -4.73 -0.42 19.50
C ASN A 43 -5.12 -1.70 18.72
N LYS A 44 -6.27 -1.71 18.04
CA LYS A 44 -6.73 -2.79 17.16
C LYS A 44 -6.80 -2.35 15.69
N GLU A 45 -6.47 -1.11 15.39
CA GLU A 45 -6.50 -0.62 14.02
C GLU A 45 -5.27 -1.18 13.28
N LYS A 46 -5.54 -1.96 12.23
CA LYS A 46 -4.51 -2.54 11.36
C LYS A 46 -3.81 -1.49 10.50
N TYR A 47 -4.03 -0.21 10.75
CA TYR A 47 -3.57 0.91 9.93
C TYR A 47 -2.87 1.94 10.81
N PHE A 48 -1.82 2.57 10.29
CA PHE A 48 -1.09 3.62 10.99
C PHE A 48 -0.38 4.55 10.00
N ILE A 49 -0.05 5.77 10.42
CA ILE A 49 0.80 6.67 9.65
C ILE A 49 2.24 6.42 10.04
N ASN A 50 3.11 6.20 9.07
CA ASN A 50 4.54 6.11 9.32
C ASN A 50 5.10 7.50 9.63
N ASP A 51 5.73 7.67 10.79
CA ASP A 51 6.25 8.98 11.23
C ASP A 51 7.36 9.52 10.33
N ASN A 52 8.12 8.65 9.66
CA ASN A 52 9.23 9.06 8.80
C ASN A 52 8.78 9.42 7.39
N SER A 53 7.87 8.62 6.80
CA SER A 53 7.46 8.80 5.40
C SER A 53 6.10 9.48 5.23
N GLY A 54 5.32 9.64 6.29
CA GLY A 54 3.94 10.15 6.22
C GLY A 54 2.95 9.22 5.50
N LEU A 55 3.42 8.05 5.07
CA LEU A 55 2.61 7.06 4.35
C LEU A 55 1.63 6.37 5.30
N LEU A 56 0.41 6.16 4.81
CA LEU A 56 -0.53 5.24 5.44
C LEU A 56 -0.04 3.81 5.20
N MET A 57 0.18 3.09 6.29
CA MET A 57 0.65 1.71 6.32
C MET A 57 -0.39 0.79 6.94
N HIS A 58 -0.31 -0.50 6.59
CA HIS A 58 -1.07 -1.58 7.19
C HIS A 58 -0.14 -2.51 7.97
N ILE A 59 -0.60 -2.98 9.13
CA ILE A 59 0.05 -4.00 9.95
C ILE A 59 -0.79 -5.27 9.95
N SER A 60 -0.21 -6.38 9.48
CA SER A 60 -0.77 -7.72 9.60
C SER A 60 0.05 -8.56 10.57
N PHE A 61 -0.65 -9.43 11.28
CA PHE A 61 -0.06 -10.43 12.15
C PHE A 61 -0.42 -11.80 11.59
N HIS A 62 0.59 -12.66 11.39
CA HIS A 62 0.42 -14.02 10.91
C HIS A 62 1.32 -14.96 11.72
N GLN A 63 0.85 -16.17 11.98
CA GLN A 63 1.68 -17.19 12.62
C GLN A 63 2.53 -17.92 11.59
N ASN A 64 3.82 -18.06 11.87
CA ASN A 64 4.69 -18.92 11.09
C ASN A 64 4.45 -20.40 11.41
N TYR A 65 5.21 -21.28 10.75
CA TYR A 65 5.14 -22.73 10.99
C TYR A 65 5.54 -23.14 12.42
N LEU A 66 6.27 -22.28 13.14
CA LEU A 66 6.65 -22.43 14.55
C LEU A 66 5.62 -21.83 15.52
N LYS A 67 4.48 -21.34 15.02
CA LYS A 67 3.44 -20.63 15.80
C LYS A 67 3.90 -19.32 16.43
N GLU A 68 4.97 -18.71 15.91
CA GLU A 68 5.42 -17.39 16.33
C GLU A 68 4.65 -16.33 15.54
N ASP A 69 4.24 -15.26 16.24
CA ASP A 69 3.56 -14.13 15.63
C ASP A 69 4.57 -13.27 14.85
N ILE A 70 4.42 -13.25 13.53
CA ILE A 70 5.17 -12.36 12.65
C ILE A 70 4.31 -11.13 12.38
N CYS A 71 4.91 -9.96 12.65
CA CYS A 71 4.36 -8.67 12.28
C CYS A 71 4.88 -8.27 10.89
N HIS A 72 3.97 -8.04 9.94
CA HIS A 72 4.29 -7.53 8.61
C HIS A 72 3.71 -6.14 8.43
N LYS A 73 4.57 -5.16 8.14
CA LYS A 73 4.19 -3.78 7.86
C LYS A 73 4.30 -3.54 6.35
N THR A 74 3.22 -3.07 5.74
CA THR A 74 3.12 -2.87 4.29
C THR A 74 2.54 -1.49 4.00
N ILE A 75 2.92 -0.91 2.87
CA ILE A 75 2.39 0.38 2.43
C ILE A 75 1.00 0.16 1.83
N ILE A 76 0.01 0.95 2.21
CA ILE A 76 -1.29 0.90 1.54
C ILE A 76 -1.16 1.51 0.15
N ILE A 77 -1.40 0.72 -0.88
CA ILE A 77 -1.39 1.22 -2.25
C ILE A 77 -2.78 1.76 -2.63
N PRO A 78 -2.89 3.03 -3.09
CA PRO A 78 -4.13 3.58 -3.62
C PRO A 78 -4.70 2.74 -4.75
N HIS A 79 -6.03 2.68 -4.88
CA HIS A 79 -6.69 1.84 -5.89
C HIS A 79 -6.22 2.18 -7.33
N SER A 80 -6.02 3.48 -7.60
CA SER A 80 -5.50 3.99 -8.88
C SER A 80 -4.10 3.45 -9.23
N LEU A 81 -3.29 3.06 -8.24
CA LEU A 81 -1.93 2.55 -8.44
C LEU A 81 -1.85 1.02 -8.44
N GLN A 82 -2.92 0.31 -8.09
CA GLN A 82 -2.88 -1.16 -8.00
C GLN A 82 -2.61 -1.83 -9.35
N LYS A 83 -3.32 -1.41 -10.41
CA LYS A 83 -3.11 -1.95 -11.76
C LYS A 83 -1.69 -1.70 -12.29
N PRO A 84 -1.17 -0.47 -12.27
CA PRO A 84 0.20 -0.25 -12.72
C PRO A 84 1.26 -0.93 -11.82
N ALA A 85 1.01 -1.11 -10.52
CA ALA A 85 1.88 -1.92 -9.65
C ALA A 85 1.90 -3.41 -10.05
N LEU A 86 0.73 -3.98 -10.37
CA LEU A 86 0.62 -5.34 -10.93
C LEU A 86 1.36 -5.49 -12.24
N GLN A 87 1.25 -4.50 -13.14
CA GLN A 87 1.96 -4.52 -14.42
C GLN A 87 3.47 -4.44 -14.23
N GLN A 88 3.96 -3.62 -13.28
CA GLN A 88 5.39 -3.50 -13.01
C GLN A 88 5.97 -4.77 -12.37
N ALA A 89 5.24 -5.39 -11.44
CA ALA A 89 5.69 -6.64 -10.80
C ALA A 89 5.60 -7.87 -11.71
N TYR A 90 4.95 -7.75 -12.86
CA TYR A 90 4.77 -8.85 -13.80
C TYR A 90 6.07 -9.10 -14.58
N LEU A 91 6.76 -10.19 -14.24
CA LEU A 91 7.93 -10.67 -14.98
C LEU A 91 7.53 -11.64 -16.11
N PRO A 92 8.30 -11.71 -17.22
CA PRO A 92 8.07 -12.70 -18.26
C PRO A 92 7.99 -14.12 -17.68
N HIS A 93 6.99 -14.90 -18.11
CA HIS A 93 6.72 -16.27 -17.63
C HIS A 93 6.34 -16.40 -16.14
N MET A 94 5.97 -15.30 -15.49
CA MET A 94 5.49 -15.30 -14.11
C MET A 94 3.96 -15.40 -14.08
N GLY A 95 3.43 -16.38 -13.34
CA GLY A 95 2.00 -16.50 -13.10
C GLY A 95 1.50 -15.46 -12.10
N ILE A 96 0.18 -15.21 -12.10
CA ILE A 96 -0.49 -14.22 -11.25
C ILE A 96 -0.11 -14.38 -9.77
N ASP A 97 -0.05 -15.62 -9.26
CA ASP A 97 0.27 -15.89 -7.86
C ASP A 97 1.66 -15.41 -7.46
N LYS A 98 2.63 -15.58 -8.36
CA LYS A 98 4.01 -15.17 -8.11
C LYS A 98 4.16 -13.64 -8.21
N THR A 99 3.47 -13.00 -9.14
CA THR A 99 3.40 -11.53 -9.23
C THR A 99 2.77 -10.93 -7.96
N TYR A 100 1.67 -11.51 -7.50
CA TYR A 100 1.02 -11.09 -6.26
C TYR A 100 1.90 -11.33 -5.04
N PHE A 101 2.64 -12.44 -5.01
CA PHE A 101 3.58 -12.76 -3.93
C PHE A 101 4.68 -11.69 -3.80
N ILE A 102 5.23 -11.20 -4.92
CA ILE A 102 6.22 -10.11 -4.87
C ILE A 102 5.60 -8.81 -4.35
N LEU A 103 4.40 -8.47 -4.82
CA LEU A 103 3.76 -7.21 -4.42
C LEU A 103 3.41 -7.15 -2.94
N LYS A 104 2.90 -8.25 -2.37
CA LYS A 104 2.48 -8.28 -0.97
C LYS A 104 3.65 -8.12 0.02
N GLU A 105 4.90 -8.30 -0.41
CA GLU A 105 6.07 -8.04 0.44
C GLU A 105 6.16 -6.57 0.83
N ARG A 106 5.79 -5.66 -0.10
CA ARG A 106 5.87 -4.22 0.09
C ARG A 106 4.51 -3.55 0.27
N PHE A 107 3.47 -4.03 -0.42
CA PHE A 107 2.19 -3.35 -0.56
C PHE A 107 1.02 -4.15 0.01
N PHE A 108 0.12 -3.45 0.68
CA PHE A 108 -1.19 -3.96 1.06
C PHE A 108 -2.21 -3.63 -0.04
N LEU A 109 -2.59 -4.65 -0.82
CA LEU A 109 -3.66 -4.56 -1.81
C LEU A 109 -5.00 -4.84 -1.12
N GLY A 110 -5.54 -3.84 -0.43
CA GLY A 110 -6.87 -3.94 0.16
C GLY A 110 -7.93 -4.08 -0.94
N ARG A 111 -8.76 -5.12 -0.88
CA ARG A 111 -9.98 -5.25 -1.72
C ARG A 111 -11.01 -4.14 -1.46
N ASN A 112 -10.86 -3.45 -0.33
CA ASN A 112 -11.83 -2.56 0.30
C ASN A 112 -11.08 -1.39 0.98
N VAL A 113 -10.23 -0.68 0.23
CA VAL A 113 -10.08 0.75 0.51
C VAL A 113 -11.35 1.33 -0.09
N LEU A 114 -12.38 1.46 0.77
CA LEU A 114 -13.80 1.66 0.44
C LEU A 114 -14.17 3.11 0.20
#